data_AF-A0A957IR67-F1
#
_entry.id   AF-A0A957IR67-F1
#
_cell.length_a   1.000
_cell.length_b   1.000
_cell.length_c   1.000
_cell.angle_alpha   90.00
_cell.angle_beta   90.00
_cell.angle_gamma   90.00
#
_symmetry.space_group_name_H-M   'P 1'
#
loop_
_entity.id
_entity.type
_entity.pdbx_description
1 polymer ?
#
loop_
_entity_poly.entity_id
_entity_poly.type
_entity_poly.pdbx_seq_one_letter_code
_entity_poly.pdbx_strand_id
1 'polypeptide(L)'
;MPSKYRRLLTATLFLFAFLLINPWTRPLQAAGSGSALSFDGNDRVYVPHNANLNATVFTYEAWIYPTNISAEKSIVSKGTGLGGADSLFQILNGRMRLFTNTFPWHQANTVVPLNAWSHVAVTRDAAGTVTFYLNGVPDGSVTGTSAPTPGTNNFYIGLQGATCQCNGFIGQMDEVRVWNVARTQSEIQATMSQSLTGSEPNLISYWNFDAGSGQTVSDMAGTNDGTLGETAAISTDDPAWVASTAPISSFVVNSTDDAGDANPGDGVCATAVAQCTLRAAIEEANAQPGTDTIYFNIPGGGVHTFTPASAYPAMTESVVIDGTTQPGASCAAWPPTLLIELDGTNAGSANALDIRGNSTVRGLVINRFFNGIHLANSSNNHIECNFLGTDASGTSALGNTLAGVYIQQISIANTIGGAADSQRNLIAGNGDEQIGLFNYGSAPNNNVIENNYIGTDVSGTVALGGGNFGAIALFGGNGNAILNNLISGNASMGIEISGDAGRIANGNIVQGNLIGTDVSGSTFLGNGSGISLGAFGNPYVQNTLVGTNGDGVNDAAEGNLIAGNIGNGVELSASSATNINNLVRRNSIYGNGALGIDLGNDGATANDLDDADGGSNYLQNYPILTAV
;
A
#
# COMPACT_ATOMS: atom_id res chain seq x y z
N MET A 1 11.28 -58.52 -42.77
CA MET A 1 11.48 -58.44 -41.30
C MET A 1 11.38 -56.99 -40.87
N PRO A 2 10.32 -56.61 -40.16
CA PRO A 2 10.19 -55.39 -39.36
C PRO A 2 10.61 -55.66 -37.90
N SER A 3 10.85 -54.63 -37.08
CA SER A 3 10.04 -54.36 -35.88
C SER A 3 10.61 -53.22 -35.00
N LYS A 4 9.66 -52.42 -34.51
CA LYS A 4 9.72 -51.54 -33.34
C LYS A 4 10.01 -52.38 -32.08
N TYR A 5 10.68 -51.84 -31.05
CA TYR A 5 10.15 -51.80 -29.66
C TYR A 5 11.04 -50.98 -28.70
N ARG A 6 10.32 -50.18 -27.90
CA ARG A 6 10.63 -49.36 -26.72
C ARG A 6 11.70 -49.91 -25.75
N ARG A 7 12.49 -49.00 -25.16
CA ARG A 7 12.89 -49.05 -23.75
C ARG A 7 12.72 -47.69 -23.07
N LEU A 8 12.35 -47.79 -21.80
CA LEU A 8 11.69 -46.83 -20.92
C LEU A 8 12.56 -45.62 -20.55
N LEU A 9 11.98 -44.41 -20.62
CA LEU A 9 12.34 -43.32 -19.72
C LEU A 9 11.56 -43.53 -18.41
N THR A 10 12.27 -43.79 -17.31
CA THR A 10 11.78 -43.50 -15.96
C THR A 10 12.42 -42.18 -15.52
N ALA A 11 11.80 -41.08 -15.94
CA ALA A 11 12.02 -39.79 -15.30
C ALA A 11 11.00 -39.68 -14.17
N THR A 12 11.49 -39.71 -12.93
CA THR A 12 10.70 -39.43 -11.73
C THR A 12 10.30 -37.96 -11.80
N LEU A 13 9.11 -37.71 -12.33
CA LEU A 13 8.51 -36.39 -12.47
C LEU A 13 8.10 -35.91 -11.08
N PHE A 14 8.93 -35.11 -10.41
CA PHE A 14 8.45 -34.23 -9.34
C PHE A 14 7.63 -33.13 -10.01
N LEU A 15 6.33 -33.39 -10.17
CA LEU A 15 5.35 -32.43 -10.63
C LEU A 15 5.12 -31.43 -9.49
N PHE A 16 5.91 -30.36 -9.43
CA PHE A 16 5.44 -29.14 -8.78
C PHE A 16 4.37 -28.55 -9.69
N ALA A 17 3.11 -28.87 -9.38
CA ALA A 17 1.97 -28.18 -9.94
C ALA A 17 2.02 -26.73 -9.46
N PHE A 18 2.60 -25.84 -10.26
CA PHE A 18 2.26 -24.42 -10.19
C PHE A 18 0.81 -24.30 -10.67
N LEU A 19 -0.11 -24.31 -9.71
CA LEU A 19 -1.44 -23.77 -9.91
C LEU A 19 -1.24 -22.31 -10.34
N LEU A 20 -1.56 -21.98 -11.59
CA LEU A 20 -1.80 -20.61 -12.02
C LEU A 20 -3.08 -20.13 -11.33
N ILE A 21 -2.99 -19.87 -10.04
CA ILE A 21 -3.85 -18.94 -9.34
C ILE A 21 -3.12 -17.62 -9.51
N ASN A 22 -3.73 -16.63 -10.15
CA ASN A 22 -3.33 -15.23 -9.91
C ASN A 22 -3.63 -14.94 -8.43
N PRO A 23 -2.65 -14.82 -7.53
CA PRO A 23 -2.94 -14.58 -6.11
C PRO A 23 -3.29 -13.12 -5.81
N TRP A 24 -3.11 -12.20 -6.76
CA TRP A 24 -2.97 -10.77 -6.46
C TRP A 24 -4.16 -9.89 -6.86
N THR A 25 -5.39 -10.39 -6.70
CA THR A 25 -6.57 -9.51 -6.56
C THR A 25 -7.38 -9.84 -5.32
N ARG A 26 -6.74 -10.37 -4.28
CA ARG A 26 -7.34 -10.27 -2.95
C ARG A 26 -7.10 -8.83 -2.50
N PRO A 27 -8.13 -7.96 -2.40
CA PRO A 27 -7.97 -6.83 -1.50
C PRO A 27 -7.53 -7.42 -0.16
N LEU A 28 -6.46 -6.84 0.41
CA LEU A 28 -6.10 -7.09 1.79
C LEU A 28 -7.39 -6.97 2.59
N GLN A 29 -7.83 -8.07 3.20
CA GLN A 29 -9.09 -8.10 3.91
C GLN A 29 -8.90 -7.23 5.16
N ALA A 30 -9.20 -5.94 5.02
CA ALA A 30 -9.35 -5.05 6.15
C ALA A 30 -10.35 -5.73 7.08
N ALA A 31 -9.93 -5.99 8.31
CA ALA A 31 -10.86 -6.34 9.37
C ALA A 31 -11.75 -5.11 9.56
N GLY A 32 -12.94 -5.11 8.98
CA GLY A 32 -13.96 -4.12 9.30
C GLY A 32 -14.38 -4.36 10.74
N SER A 33 -14.36 -3.32 11.56
CA SER A 33 -14.64 -3.38 13.00
C SER A 33 -16.12 -3.58 13.29
N GLY A 34 -16.70 -4.73 12.92
CA GLY A 34 -18.07 -5.08 13.29
C GLY A 34 -18.87 -5.84 12.25
N SER A 35 -20.14 -5.45 12.08
CA SER A 35 -21.09 -6.14 11.22
C SER A 35 -21.63 -5.20 10.14
N ALA A 36 -22.13 -5.78 9.05
CA ALA A 36 -22.83 -5.08 7.98
C ALA A 36 -24.14 -5.79 7.70
N LEU A 37 -25.01 -5.16 6.90
CA LEU A 37 -26.24 -5.78 6.41
C LEU A 37 -26.08 -6.20 4.95
N SER A 38 -26.42 -7.45 4.65
CA SER A 38 -26.48 -8.03 3.30
C SER A 38 -27.90 -8.02 2.76
N PHE A 39 -28.09 -7.44 1.58
CA PHE A 39 -29.36 -7.27 0.88
C PHE A 39 -29.39 -8.14 -0.39
N ASP A 40 -30.52 -8.81 -0.64
CA ASP A 40 -30.73 -9.72 -1.76
C ASP A 40 -31.53 -9.14 -2.94
N GLY A 41 -32.05 -7.92 -2.79
CA GLY A 41 -32.88 -7.21 -3.77
C GLY A 41 -34.35 -7.06 -3.40
N ASN A 42 -34.84 -7.79 -2.38
CA ASN A 42 -36.18 -7.61 -1.79
C ASN A 42 -36.08 -7.06 -0.35
N ASP A 43 -34.92 -7.23 0.26
CA ASP A 43 -34.60 -6.81 1.62
C ASP A 43 -34.72 -5.29 1.84
N ARG A 44 -35.11 -4.92 3.07
CA ARG A 44 -35.12 -3.52 3.51
C ARG A 44 -34.89 -3.37 5.00
N VAL A 45 -34.39 -2.20 5.39
CA VAL A 45 -34.61 -1.66 6.74
C VAL A 45 -35.77 -0.67 6.65
N TYR A 46 -36.81 -0.92 7.44
CA TYR A 46 -37.94 -0.01 7.62
C TYR A 46 -37.64 0.97 8.75
N VAL A 47 -37.74 2.27 8.49
CA VAL A 47 -37.60 3.33 9.48
C VAL A 47 -38.89 4.16 9.52
N PRO A 48 -39.61 4.17 10.65
CA PRO A 48 -40.84 4.96 10.80
C PRO A 48 -40.63 6.43 10.45
N HIS A 49 -41.68 7.06 9.91
CA HIS A 49 -41.64 8.48 9.62
C HIS A 49 -41.23 9.33 10.84
N ASN A 50 -40.18 10.13 10.65
CA ASN A 50 -39.87 11.28 11.49
C ASN A 50 -39.69 12.53 10.62
N ALA A 51 -40.10 13.68 11.16
CA ALA A 51 -40.02 14.97 10.49
C ALA A 51 -38.58 15.49 10.38
N ASN A 52 -37.66 15.07 11.26
CA ASN A 52 -36.25 15.43 11.14
C ASN A 52 -35.57 14.85 9.88
N LEU A 53 -36.10 13.76 9.32
CA LEU A 53 -35.68 13.16 8.04
C LEU A 53 -36.24 13.91 6.82
N ASN A 54 -37.00 15.00 6.98
CA ASN A 54 -37.45 15.88 5.87
C ASN A 54 -36.44 17.02 5.64
N ALA A 55 -35.14 16.72 5.67
CA ALA A 55 -34.10 17.71 5.51
C ALA A 55 -34.13 18.34 4.11
N THR A 56 -34.09 19.67 4.04
CA THR A 56 -34.06 20.42 2.77
C THR A 56 -32.64 20.72 2.31
N VAL A 57 -31.74 20.87 3.27
CA VAL A 57 -30.28 20.83 3.11
C VAL A 57 -29.83 19.51 3.74
N PHE A 58 -29.08 18.69 3.01
CA PHE A 58 -28.75 17.36 3.52
C PHE A 58 -27.49 16.77 2.93
N THR A 59 -27.02 15.71 3.60
CA THR A 59 -26.09 14.72 3.04
C THR A 59 -26.65 13.32 3.33
N TYR A 60 -26.70 12.47 2.31
CA TYR A 60 -26.85 11.03 2.48
C TYR A 60 -25.52 10.37 2.15
N GLU A 61 -25.05 9.47 3.01
CA GLU A 61 -23.82 8.72 2.76
C GLU A 61 -23.87 7.30 3.34
N ALA A 62 -23.11 6.38 2.75
CA ALA A 62 -22.98 5.00 3.19
C ALA A 62 -21.71 4.35 2.58
N TRP A 63 -21.20 3.32 3.23
CA TRP A 63 -20.37 2.32 2.55
C TRP A 63 -21.27 1.29 1.87
N ILE A 64 -20.97 0.98 0.61
CA ILE A 64 -21.70 -0.04 -0.16
C ILE A 64 -20.74 -1.03 -0.83
N TYR A 65 -21.11 -2.30 -0.86
CA TYR A 65 -20.45 -3.38 -1.60
C TYR A 65 -21.47 -4.00 -2.58
N PRO A 66 -21.69 -3.42 -3.76
CA PRO A 66 -22.68 -3.95 -4.69
C PRO A 66 -22.16 -5.23 -5.35
N THR A 67 -22.98 -6.29 -5.35
CA THR A 67 -22.73 -7.52 -6.13
C THR A 67 -23.55 -7.57 -7.41
N ASN A 68 -24.48 -6.62 -7.57
CA ASN A 68 -25.17 -6.35 -8.83
C ASN A 68 -25.41 -4.84 -8.98
N ILE A 69 -24.87 -4.27 -10.05
CA ILE A 69 -25.04 -2.84 -10.39
C ILE A 69 -25.96 -2.59 -11.58
N SER A 70 -26.57 -3.63 -12.14
CA SER A 70 -27.47 -3.50 -13.30
C SER A 70 -28.80 -2.89 -12.91
N ALA A 71 -29.39 -2.10 -13.81
CA ALA A 71 -30.65 -1.37 -13.54
C ALA A 71 -30.56 -0.52 -12.26
N GLU A 72 -31.70 -0.22 -11.66
CA GLU A 72 -31.81 0.51 -10.40
C GLU A 72 -31.52 -0.35 -9.18
N LYS A 73 -30.79 0.23 -8.20
CA LYS A 73 -30.59 -0.30 -6.84
C LYS A 73 -30.66 0.83 -5.83
N SER A 74 -31.52 0.70 -4.82
CA SER A 74 -31.81 1.76 -3.85
C SER A 74 -30.89 1.69 -2.66
N ILE A 75 -30.20 2.80 -2.34
CA ILE A 75 -29.38 2.90 -1.12
C ILE A 75 -30.30 3.37 0.01
N VAL A 76 -30.86 4.57 -0.12
CA VAL A 76 -31.87 5.11 0.79
C VAL A 76 -33.02 5.74 0.04
N SER A 77 -34.22 5.64 0.61
CA SER A 77 -35.41 6.31 0.10
C SER A 77 -36.30 6.83 1.22
N LYS A 78 -36.95 7.97 0.98
CA LYS A 78 -38.06 8.45 1.80
C LYS A 78 -39.22 8.75 0.86
N GLY A 79 -40.33 8.02 0.97
CA GLY A 79 -41.41 8.18 -0.01
C GLY A 79 -42.18 6.91 -0.34
N THR A 80 -43.09 7.02 -1.31
CA THR A 80 -43.84 5.87 -1.86
C THR A 80 -43.08 5.18 -2.99
N GLY A 81 -42.12 5.87 -3.62
CA GLY A 81 -41.35 5.36 -4.73
C GLY A 81 -42.00 5.59 -6.10
N LEU A 82 -43.03 6.45 -6.19
CA LEU A 82 -43.79 6.73 -7.41
C LEU A 82 -43.77 8.22 -7.79
N GLY A 83 -42.80 8.99 -7.30
CA GLY A 83 -42.57 10.39 -7.68
C GLY A 83 -43.40 11.42 -6.91
N GLY A 84 -44.07 11.00 -5.83
CA GLY A 84 -44.79 11.86 -4.88
C GLY A 84 -43.80 12.69 -4.03
N ALA A 85 -44.05 12.87 -2.72
CA ALA A 85 -43.08 13.49 -1.79
C ALA A 85 -41.88 12.55 -1.51
N ASP A 86 -41.19 12.14 -2.58
CA ASP A 86 -40.10 11.19 -2.57
C ASP A 86 -38.75 11.91 -2.54
N SER A 87 -37.78 11.31 -1.84
CA SER A 87 -36.35 11.59 -1.92
C SER A 87 -35.64 10.26 -2.07
N LEU A 88 -34.97 10.03 -3.20
CA LEU A 88 -34.42 8.73 -3.59
C LEU A 88 -32.94 8.86 -3.92
N PHE A 89 -32.08 8.17 -3.17
CA PHE A 89 -30.66 8.02 -3.49
C PHE A 89 -30.37 6.58 -3.89
N GLN A 90 -29.89 6.39 -5.12
CA GLN A 90 -29.80 5.09 -5.78
C GLN A 90 -28.53 4.99 -6.62
N ILE A 91 -28.24 3.80 -7.13
CA ILE A 91 -27.41 3.61 -8.31
C ILE A 91 -28.27 3.13 -9.50
N LEU A 92 -27.96 3.62 -10.71
CA LEU A 92 -28.52 3.17 -11.98
C LEU A 92 -27.38 2.72 -12.88
N ASN A 93 -27.34 1.44 -13.25
CA ASN A 93 -26.22 0.87 -14.01
C ASN A 93 -24.87 1.24 -13.38
N GLY A 94 -24.82 1.16 -12.04
CA GLY A 94 -23.67 1.47 -11.19
C GLY A 94 -23.38 2.94 -10.94
N ARG A 95 -24.08 3.89 -11.57
CA ARG A 95 -23.85 5.32 -11.33
C ARG A 95 -24.81 5.86 -10.29
N MET A 96 -24.30 6.55 -9.28
CA MET A 96 -25.12 7.22 -8.26
C MET A 96 -26.11 8.19 -8.91
N ARG A 97 -27.34 8.26 -8.39
CA ARG A 97 -28.36 9.21 -8.82
C ARG A 97 -29.26 9.65 -7.66
N LEU A 98 -29.73 10.88 -7.73
CA LEU A 98 -30.65 11.48 -6.78
C LEU A 98 -31.92 11.96 -7.50
N PHE A 99 -33.08 11.68 -6.92
CA PHE A 99 -34.35 12.29 -7.28
C PHE A 99 -35.01 12.86 -6.05
N THR A 100 -35.70 13.99 -6.22
CA THR A 100 -36.65 14.45 -5.20
C THR A 100 -37.96 14.87 -5.87
N ASN A 101 -39.01 15.01 -5.07
CA ASN A 101 -40.32 15.44 -5.55
C ASN A 101 -40.36 16.81 -6.24
N THR A 102 -39.27 17.59 -6.16
CA THR A 102 -39.20 18.94 -6.73
C THR A 102 -38.17 19.09 -7.85
N PHE A 103 -37.40 18.04 -8.16
CA PHE A 103 -36.44 18.05 -9.27
C PHE A 103 -36.21 16.65 -9.86
N PRO A 104 -35.95 16.54 -11.19
CA PRO A 104 -35.81 15.26 -11.86
C PRO A 104 -34.52 14.52 -11.43
N TRP A 105 -34.33 13.30 -11.95
CA TRP A 105 -33.11 12.54 -11.71
C TRP A 105 -31.85 13.31 -12.14
N HIS A 106 -30.89 13.37 -11.22
CA HIS A 106 -29.52 13.80 -11.49
C HIS A 106 -28.56 12.67 -11.16
N GLN A 107 -27.47 12.55 -11.91
CA GLN A 107 -26.62 11.36 -11.89
C GLN A 107 -25.14 11.74 -11.86
N ALA A 108 -24.34 10.87 -11.25
CA ALA A 108 -22.90 11.00 -11.12
C ALA A 108 -22.14 10.49 -12.37
N ASN A 109 -20.85 10.86 -12.45
CA ASN A 109 -20.02 10.64 -13.63
C ASN A 109 -19.31 9.28 -13.67
N THR A 110 -19.21 8.59 -12.54
CA THR A 110 -18.43 7.35 -12.43
C THR A 110 -19.33 6.19 -12.01
N VAL A 111 -18.98 4.99 -12.49
CA VAL A 111 -19.61 3.74 -12.07
C VAL A 111 -18.96 3.29 -10.77
N VAL A 112 -19.76 3.04 -9.74
CA VAL A 112 -19.31 2.42 -8.49
C VAL A 112 -18.74 1.03 -8.82
N PRO A 113 -17.54 0.70 -8.33
CA PRO A 113 -16.94 -0.62 -8.49
C PRO A 113 -17.86 -1.76 -8.05
N LEU A 114 -17.94 -2.81 -8.87
CA LEU A 114 -18.63 -4.06 -8.53
C LEU A 114 -17.72 -4.92 -7.65
N ASN A 115 -18.28 -5.58 -6.62
CA ASN A 115 -17.55 -6.45 -5.71
C ASN A 115 -16.37 -5.76 -4.99
N ALA A 116 -16.54 -4.48 -4.64
CA ALA A 116 -15.61 -3.75 -3.81
C ALA A 116 -16.38 -2.74 -2.96
N TRP A 117 -15.90 -2.50 -1.74
CA TRP A 117 -16.44 -1.46 -0.88
C TRP A 117 -16.17 -0.10 -1.51
N SER A 118 -17.19 0.76 -1.53
CA SER A 118 -17.08 2.15 -1.95
C SER A 118 -17.92 3.02 -1.04
N HIS A 119 -17.36 4.13 -0.60
CA HIS A 119 -18.12 5.15 0.11
C HIS A 119 -18.86 6.00 -0.92
N VAL A 120 -20.18 6.06 -0.82
CA VAL A 120 -21.04 6.84 -1.71
C VAL A 120 -21.72 7.93 -0.91
N ALA A 121 -21.66 9.17 -1.40
CA ALA A 121 -22.37 10.28 -0.76
C ALA A 121 -23.04 11.19 -1.79
N VAL A 122 -24.12 11.85 -1.37
CA VAL A 122 -24.75 12.94 -2.11
C VAL A 122 -25.15 14.05 -1.15
N THR A 123 -24.82 15.28 -1.52
CA THR A 123 -25.10 16.49 -0.74
C THR A 123 -26.09 17.36 -1.50
N ARG A 124 -26.91 18.14 -0.78
CA ARG A 124 -27.67 19.27 -1.34
C ARG A 124 -27.54 20.49 -0.42
N ASP A 125 -26.97 21.57 -0.93
CA ASP A 125 -26.79 22.82 -0.17
C ASP A 125 -28.05 23.72 -0.16
N ALA A 126 -27.99 24.81 0.60
CA ALA A 126 -29.07 25.79 0.70
C ALA A 126 -29.30 26.58 -0.61
N ALA A 127 -28.29 26.67 -1.48
CA ALA A 127 -28.37 27.31 -2.79
C ALA A 127 -28.97 26.38 -3.87
N GLY A 128 -29.20 25.10 -3.54
CA GLY A 128 -29.71 24.11 -4.47
C GLY A 128 -28.64 23.43 -5.32
N THR A 129 -27.39 23.45 -4.90
CA THR A 129 -26.32 22.65 -5.50
C THR A 129 -26.41 21.23 -4.95
N VAL A 130 -26.53 20.24 -5.84
CA VAL A 130 -26.35 18.82 -5.51
C VAL A 130 -24.96 18.40 -5.98
N THR A 131 -24.20 17.73 -5.12
CA THR A 131 -22.88 17.16 -5.46
C THR A 131 -22.80 15.70 -5.03
N PHE A 132 -22.38 14.83 -5.93
CA PHE A 132 -22.10 13.42 -5.65
C PHE A 132 -20.64 13.23 -5.28
N TYR A 133 -20.35 12.24 -4.44
CA TYR A 133 -19.00 11.87 -4.06
C TYR A 133 -18.83 10.35 -4.09
N LEU A 134 -17.76 9.88 -4.73
CA LEU A 134 -17.33 8.49 -4.72
C LEU A 134 -15.99 8.41 -4.00
N ASN A 135 -15.91 7.62 -2.93
CA ASN A 135 -14.73 7.50 -2.07
C ASN A 135 -14.20 8.87 -1.61
N GLY A 136 -15.12 9.78 -1.27
CA GLY A 136 -14.81 11.13 -0.83
C GLY A 136 -14.34 12.09 -1.93
N VAL A 137 -14.29 11.67 -3.20
CA VAL A 137 -13.93 12.53 -4.33
C VAL A 137 -15.20 13.00 -5.06
N PRO A 138 -15.36 14.29 -5.41
CA PRO A 138 -16.53 14.78 -6.15
C PRO A 138 -16.69 14.07 -7.51
N ASP A 139 -17.91 13.58 -7.78
CA ASP A 139 -18.26 12.77 -8.95
C ASP A 139 -19.45 13.37 -9.73
N GLY A 140 -19.46 14.68 -9.88
CA GLY A 140 -20.48 15.43 -10.63
C GLY A 140 -21.39 16.27 -9.74
N SER A 141 -21.92 17.34 -10.33
CA SER A 141 -22.73 18.34 -9.63
C SER A 141 -23.80 18.96 -10.51
N VAL A 142 -24.90 19.40 -9.91
CA VAL A 142 -25.95 20.20 -10.55
C VAL A 142 -26.37 21.35 -9.65
N THR A 143 -26.60 22.53 -10.23
CA THR A 143 -27.02 23.74 -9.51
C THR A 143 -28.47 24.09 -9.79
N GLY A 144 -29.08 24.88 -8.90
CA GLY A 144 -30.42 25.42 -9.13
C GLY A 144 -31.55 24.41 -8.89
N THR A 145 -31.29 23.36 -8.11
CA THR A 145 -32.34 22.42 -7.69
C THR A 145 -33.24 23.05 -6.63
N SER A 146 -34.54 22.77 -6.69
CA SER A 146 -35.50 23.21 -5.66
C SER A 146 -35.35 22.41 -4.37
N ALA A 147 -35.79 22.98 -3.24
CA ALA A 147 -35.81 22.27 -1.97
C ALA A 147 -36.92 21.19 -1.99
N PRO A 148 -36.64 19.95 -1.54
CA PRO A 148 -37.66 18.92 -1.43
C PRO A 148 -38.83 19.39 -0.55
N THR A 149 -40.05 19.00 -0.91
CA THR A 149 -41.20 19.27 -0.04
C THR A 149 -41.31 18.18 1.02
N PRO A 150 -41.39 18.52 2.31
CA PRO A 150 -41.56 17.55 3.38
C PRO A 150 -42.77 16.63 3.15
N GLY A 151 -42.59 15.33 3.44
CA GLY A 151 -43.65 14.33 3.38
C GLY A 151 -43.80 13.58 4.70
N THR A 152 -44.90 12.82 4.84
CA THR A 152 -45.17 11.97 6.02
C THR A 152 -44.88 10.49 5.76
N ASN A 153 -44.21 10.17 4.66
CA ASN A 153 -43.85 8.80 4.32
C ASN A 153 -42.65 8.32 5.16
N ASN A 154 -42.59 7.00 5.33
CA ASN A 154 -41.50 6.29 6.00
C ASN A 154 -40.19 6.39 5.20
N PHE A 155 -39.11 6.06 5.87
CA PHE A 155 -37.78 5.97 5.31
C PHE A 155 -37.38 4.49 5.18
N TYR A 156 -36.63 4.18 4.14
CA TYR A 156 -36.19 2.83 3.81
C TYR A 156 -34.71 2.84 3.44
N ILE A 157 -33.99 1.83 3.91
CA ILE A 157 -32.64 1.51 3.47
C ILE A 157 -32.72 0.22 2.66
N GLY A 158 -32.11 0.19 1.47
CA GLY A 158 -32.08 -0.99 0.62
C GLY A 158 -33.26 -1.19 -0.33
N LEU A 159 -34.35 -0.41 -0.23
CA LEU A 159 -35.51 -0.54 -1.13
C LEU A 159 -36.14 0.81 -1.48
N GLN A 160 -36.76 0.91 -2.66
CA GLN A 160 -37.50 2.09 -3.10
C GLN A 160 -38.94 2.08 -2.58
N GLY A 161 -39.17 2.80 -1.48
CA GLY A 161 -40.48 3.25 -1.01
C GLY A 161 -41.51 2.16 -0.65
N ALA A 162 -42.54 2.57 0.07
CA ALA A 162 -43.57 1.67 0.60
C ALA A 162 -44.52 1.08 -0.47
N THR A 163 -44.67 1.76 -1.61
CA THR A 163 -45.65 1.37 -2.65
C THR A 163 -44.97 0.73 -3.85
N CYS A 164 -43.81 1.24 -4.27
CA CYS A 164 -43.08 0.59 -5.35
C CYS A 164 -42.54 -0.77 -4.90
N GLN A 165 -41.97 -0.84 -3.68
CA GLN A 165 -41.30 -2.03 -3.16
C GLN A 165 -40.41 -2.71 -4.21
N CYS A 166 -39.64 -1.88 -4.91
CA CYS A 166 -38.92 -2.24 -6.11
C CYS A 166 -37.47 -1.73 -6.02
N ASN A 167 -36.66 -2.08 -7.03
CA ASN A 167 -35.31 -1.54 -7.18
C ASN A 167 -34.44 -1.76 -5.93
N GLY A 168 -34.57 -2.92 -5.29
CA GLY A 168 -33.86 -3.20 -4.05
C GLY A 168 -32.37 -3.43 -4.27
N PHE A 169 -31.58 -3.05 -3.27
CA PHE A 169 -30.13 -3.20 -3.29
C PHE A 169 -29.73 -4.68 -3.28
N ILE A 170 -28.64 -5.01 -3.97
CA ILE A 170 -28.07 -6.36 -3.97
C ILE A 170 -26.58 -6.24 -3.67
N GLY A 171 -26.19 -6.68 -2.48
CA GLY A 171 -24.85 -6.43 -1.95
C GLY A 171 -24.88 -6.19 -0.45
N GLN A 172 -23.82 -5.59 0.08
CA GLN A 172 -23.74 -5.21 1.50
C GLN A 172 -23.76 -3.69 1.65
N MET A 173 -24.28 -3.20 2.77
CA MET A 173 -24.17 -1.80 3.18
C MET A 173 -23.71 -1.71 4.61
N ASP A 174 -23.04 -0.61 4.91
CA ASP A 174 -22.52 -0.29 6.24
C ASP A 174 -22.50 1.25 6.42
N GLU A 175 -22.46 1.70 7.67
CA GLU A 175 -22.22 3.12 8.01
C GLU A 175 -23.20 4.11 7.35
N VAL A 176 -24.51 3.82 7.36
CA VAL A 176 -25.52 4.65 6.68
C VAL A 176 -25.83 5.88 7.52
N ARG A 177 -25.64 7.08 6.95
CA ARG A 177 -25.76 8.36 7.65
C ARG A 177 -26.64 9.36 6.90
N VAL A 178 -27.38 10.16 7.67
CA VAL A 178 -28.19 11.28 7.19
C VAL A 178 -27.84 12.54 7.98
N TRP A 179 -27.46 13.60 7.28
CA TRP A 179 -27.11 14.90 7.87
C TRP A 179 -28.08 15.99 7.42
N ASN A 180 -28.28 17.03 8.24
CA ASN A 180 -29.05 18.23 7.87
C ASN A 180 -28.19 19.38 7.33
N VAL A 181 -26.96 19.07 6.92
CA VAL A 181 -25.99 19.98 6.29
C VAL A 181 -25.47 19.36 5.00
N ALA A 182 -25.10 20.20 4.02
CA ALA A 182 -24.33 19.75 2.87
C ALA A 182 -22.86 19.67 3.27
N ARG A 183 -22.38 18.46 3.56
CA ARG A 183 -21.00 18.24 3.97
C ARG A 183 -20.05 18.54 2.82
N THR A 184 -18.95 19.17 3.15
CA THR A 184 -17.84 19.43 2.22
C THR A 184 -17.10 18.13 1.90
N GLN A 185 -16.34 18.15 0.80
CA GLN A 185 -15.44 17.05 0.46
C GLN A 185 -14.54 16.64 1.63
N SER A 186 -13.92 17.63 2.29
CA SER A 186 -13.02 17.41 3.43
C SER A 186 -13.73 16.80 4.62
N GLU A 187 -14.96 17.22 4.93
CA GLU A 187 -15.74 16.64 6.04
C GLU A 187 -16.12 15.18 5.76
N ILE A 188 -16.49 14.86 4.52
CA ILE A 188 -16.80 13.48 4.11
C ILE A 188 -15.56 12.60 4.21
N GLN A 189 -14.46 13.02 3.57
CA GLN A 189 -13.19 12.28 3.62
C GLN A 189 -12.70 12.09 5.06
N ALA A 190 -12.97 13.07 5.93
CA ALA A 190 -12.56 13.03 7.33
C ALA A 190 -13.22 11.93 8.16
N THR A 191 -14.40 11.46 7.78
CA THR A 191 -15.22 10.61 8.64
C THR A 191 -15.75 9.36 7.95
N MET A 192 -15.56 9.22 6.63
CA MET A 192 -16.06 8.06 5.90
C MET A 192 -15.45 6.76 6.44
N SER A 193 -14.18 6.76 6.86
CA SER A 193 -13.48 5.56 7.37
C SER A 193 -13.46 5.45 8.90
N GLN A 194 -14.37 6.13 9.59
CA GLN A 194 -14.48 6.14 11.05
C GLN A 194 -15.88 5.71 11.48
N SER A 195 -15.99 4.89 12.52
CA SER A 195 -17.26 4.78 13.26
C SER A 195 -17.48 6.09 14.03
N LEU A 196 -18.69 6.64 13.93
CA LEU A 196 -19.04 7.89 14.61
C LEU A 196 -19.62 7.61 16.00
N THR A 197 -19.66 8.65 16.84
CA THR A 197 -20.25 8.53 18.18
C THR A 197 -21.77 8.71 18.16
N GLY A 198 -22.31 9.33 17.10
CA GLY A 198 -23.71 9.77 17.01
C GLY A 198 -23.94 11.17 17.59
N SER A 199 -22.95 11.76 18.26
CA SER A 199 -23.07 13.10 18.86
C SER A 199 -22.61 14.24 17.95
N GLU A 200 -22.24 13.93 16.71
CA GLU A 200 -21.71 14.88 15.76
C GLU A 200 -22.76 15.97 15.41
N PRO A 201 -22.37 17.26 15.40
CA PRO A 201 -23.30 18.32 15.02
C PRO A 201 -23.88 18.07 13.63
N ASN A 202 -25.19 18.33 13.47
CA ASN A 202 -25.93 18.20 12.21
C ASN A 202 -26.19 16.76 11.73
N LEU A 203 -25.71 15.74 12.44
CA LEU A 203 -26.07 14.35 12.18
C LEU A 203 -27.53 14.12 12.64
N ILE A 204 -28.39 13.71 11.71
CA ILE A 204 -29.79 13.39 12.01
C ILE A 204 -29.93 11.94 12.45
N SER A 205 -29.33 11.04 11.66
CA SER A 205 -29.38 9.60 11.89
C SER A 205 -28.11 8.91 11.44
N TYR A 206 -27.73 7.88 12.18
CA TYR A 206 -26.58 7.05 11.88
C TYR A 206 -26.86 5.60 12.27
N TRP A 207 -27.00 4.75 11.25
CA TRP A 207 -27.13 3.31 11.41
C TRP A 207 -25.81 2.65 11.03
N ASN A 208 -25.04 2.27 12.05
CA ASN A 208 -23.71 1.66 11.90
C ASN A 208 -23.73 0.16 11.62
N PHE A 209 -24.89 -0.49 11.73
CA PHE A 209 -25.08 -1.92 11.46
C PHE A 209 -24.16 -2.87 12.27
N ASP A 210 -23.74 -2.48 13.47
CA ASP A 210 -22.86 -3.31 14.31
C ASP A 210 -23.58 -4.19 15.36
N ALA A 211 -24.91 -4.19 15.38
CA ALA A 211 -25.65 -5.03 16.34
C ALA A 211 -25.36 -6.54 16.13
N GLY A 212 -25.07 -6.94 14.89
CA GLY A 212 -24.65 -8.30 14.50
C GLY A 212 -25.71 -9.39 14.68
N SER A 213 -26.88 -9.06 15.25
CA SER A 213 -28.01 -9.97 15.47
C SER A 213 -29.28 -9.20 15.83
N GLY A 214 -30.43 -9.88 15.76
CA GLY A 214 -31.73 -9.31 16.10
C GLY A 214 -32.40 -8.54 14.95
N GLN A 215 -33.59 -7.98 15.21
CA GLN A 215 -34.42 -7.30 14.20
C GLN A 215 -34.36 -5.77 14.28
N THR A 216 -33.83 -5.22 15.37
CA THR A 216 -33.74 -3.77 15.57
C THR A 216 -32.46 -3.23 14.95
N VAL A 217 -32.57 -2.11 14.26
CA VAL A 217 -31.44 -1.38 13.69
C VAL A 217 -31.37 -0.03 14.39
N SER A 218 -30.49 0.11 15.37
CA SER A 218 -30.42 1.32 16.19
C SER A 218 -29.89 2.53 15.43
N ASP A 219 -30.51 3.69 15.65
CA ASP A 219 -29.99 4.99 15.25
C ASP A 219 -29.07 5.54 16.36
N MET A 220 -27.77 5.56 16.11
CA MET A 220 -26.76 5.99 17.07
C MET A 220 -26.80 7.51 17.35
N ALA A 221 -27.38 8.31 16.44
CA ALA A 221 -27.42 9.76 16.58
C ALA A 221 -28.74 10.31 17.14
N GLY A 222 -29.79 9.49 17.14
CA GLY A 222 -31.14 9.97 17.35
C GLY A 222 -32.09 8.90 17.84
N THR A 223 -33.34 8.99 17.38
CA THR A 223 -34.42 8.06 17.75
C THR A 223 -35.08 7.44 16.53
N ASN A 224 -34.42 7.49 15.35
CA ASN A 224 -34.95 6.94 14.11
C ASN A 224 -34.57 5.46 13.97
N ASP A 225 -34.78 4.67 15.02
CA ASP A 225 -34.51 3.24 15.00
C ASP A 225 -35.30 2.57 13.86
N GLY A 226 -34.61 1.71 13.13
CA GLY A 226 -35.17 0.87 12.08
C GLY A 226 -35.51 -0.53 12.55
N THR A 227 -36.17 -1.28 11.68
CA THR A 227 -36.42 -2.71 11.83
C THR A 227 -36.04 -3.42 10.53
N LEU A 228 -35.44 -4.60 10.62
CA LEU A 228 -35.23 -5.48 9.47
C LEU A 228 -36.59 -5.95 8.94
N GLY A 229 -36.87 -5.71 7.66
CA GLY A 229 -38.20 -5.92 7.09
C GLY A 229 -39.24 -4.90 7.56
N GLU A 230 -40.52 -5.14 7.27
CA GLU A 230 -41.63 -4.24 7.67
C GLU A 230 -42.14 -4.47 9.10
N THR A 231 -41.70 -5.56 9.75
CA THR A 231 -42.19 -5.95 11.08
C THR A 231 -41.05 -6.50 11.92
N ALA A 232 -41.23 -6.55 13.24
CA ALA A 232 -40.25 -7.15 14.15
C ALA A 232 -40.17 -8.69 14.07
N ALA A 233 -40.92 -9.33 13.17
CA ALA A 233 -40.83 -10.76 12.93
C ALA A 233 -39.86 -11.05 11.78
N ILE A 234 -39.05 -12.10 11.96
CA ILE A 234 -38.11 -12.55 10.92
C ILE A 234 -38.88 -12.91 9.64
N SER A 235 -38.44 -12.37 8.51
CA SER A 235 -39.03 -12.60 7.19
C SER A 235 -37.95 -12.84 6.13
N THR A 236 -38.37 -13.24 4.93
CA THR A 236 -37.48 -13.38 3.77
C THR A 236 -37.07 -12.05 3.15
N ASP A 237 -37.67 -10.95 3.61
CA ASP A 237 -37.38 -9.59 3.16
C ASP A 237 -36.53 -8.82 4.18
N ASP A 238 -35.84 -9.57 5.05
CA ASP A 238 -34.99 -9.05 6.09
C ASP A 238 -33.53 -9.18 5.64
N PRO A 239 -32.77 -8.08 5.60
CA PRO A 239 -31.36 -8.18 5.28
C PRO A 239 -30.63 -8.97 6.37
N ALA A 240 -29.64 -9.75 5.96
CA ALA A 240 -28.88 -10.62 6.85
C ALA A 240 -27.68 -9.89 7.48
N TRP A 241 -27.46 -10.09 8.78
CA TRP A 241 -26.21 -9.70 9.43
C TRP A 241 -25.03 -10.50 8.89
N VAL A 242 -23.98 -9.80 8.47
CA VAL A 242 -22.71 -10.40 8.00
C VAL A 242 -21.54 -9.67 8.65
N ALA A 243 -20.37 -10.30 8.73
CA ALA A 243 -19.16 -9.61 9.17
C ALA A 243 -18.80 -8.50 8.16
N SER A 244 -18.55 -7.29 8.66
CA SER A 244 -18.15 -6.18 7.78
C SER A 244 -16.69 -6.31 7.36
N THR A 245 -16.42 -5.91 6.12
CA THR A 245 -15.07 -5.70 5.60
C THR A 245 -14.93 -4.30 5.01
N ALA A 246 -15.89 -3.41 5.34
CA ALA A 246 -15.79 -2.00 4.98
C ALA A 246 -14.52 -1.43 5.65
N PRO A 247 -13.80 -0.52 4.96
CA PRO A 247 -12.55 0.06 5.48
C PRO A 247 -12.85 1.13 6.54
N ILE A 248 -13.36 0.68 7.67
CA ILE A 248 -13.62 1.45 8.89
C ILE A 248 -12.53 1.09 9.89
N SER A 249 -11.84 2.10 10.41
CA SER A 249 -10.81 1.92 11.43
C SER A 249 -11.21 2.64 12.72
N SER A 250 -10.94 1.99 13.85
CA SER A 250 -10.97 2.60 15.18
C SER A 250 -9.75 3.49 15.45
N PHE A 251 -8.70 3.40 14.63
CA PHE A 251 -7.41 4.08 14.80
C PHE A 251 -7.17 5.10 13.68
N VAL A 252 -7.83 6.25 13.77
CA VAL A 252 -7.66 7.34 12.80
C VAL A 252 -6.90 8.50 13.43
N VAL A 253 -5.62 8.60 13.07
CA VAL A 253 -4.71 9.65 13.52
C VAL A 253 -5.22 11.00 13.04
N ASN A 254 -5.52 11.88 13.98
CA ASN A 254 -6.09 13.21 13.73
C ASN A 254 -5.24 14.36 14.31
N SER A 255 -4.11 14.04 14.92
CA SER A 255 -3.14 15.01 15.42
C SER A 255 -1.70 14.60 15.08
N THR A 256 -0.87 15.61 14.80
CA THR A 256 0.59 15.47 14.63
C THR A 256 1.35 15.46 15.97
N ASP A 257 0.64 15.60 17.10
CA ASP A 257 1.21 15.45 18.43
C ASP A 257 1.73 14.00 18.66
N ASP A 258 2.54 13.79 19.69
CA ASP A 258 3.23 12.52 19.96
C ASP A 258 2.92 11.95 21.37
N ALA A 259 1.82 12.38 21.99
CA ALA A 259 1.38 11.80 23.25
C ALA A 259 0.91 10.35 23.04
N GLY A 260 1.19 9.47 24.03
CA GLY A 260 0.68 8.09 24.03
C GLY A 260 -0.81 8.02 24.35
N ASP A 261 -1.38 6.83 24.13
CA ASP A 261 -2.75 6.52 24.47
C ASP A 261 -2.98 6.64 26.00
N ALA A 262 -4.15 7.12 26.39
CA ALA A 262 -4.51 7.25 27.80
C ALA A 262 -4.74 5.89 28.48
N ASN A 263 -5.29 4.92 27.75
CA ASN A 263 -5.62 3.57 28.23
C ASN A 263 -5.32 2.48 27.17
N PRO A 264 -4.04 2.16 26.90
CA PRO A 264 -3.65 1.14 25.93
C PRO A 264 -4.45 -0.17 26.03
N GLY A 265 -5.13 -0.57 24.95
CA GLY A 265 -5.89 -1.81 24.81
C GLY A 265 -7.39 -1.70 25.04
N ASP A 266 -7.93 -0.49 25.19
CA ASP A 266 -9.38 -0.28 25.30
C ASP A 266 -10.10 -0.23 23.94
N GLY A 267 -9.35 -0.27 22.84
CA GLY A 267 -9.86 -0.26 21.46
C GLY A 267 -10.14 1.14 20.93
N VAL A 268 -9.80 2.19 21.68
CA VAL A 268 -10.03 3.59 21.33
C VAL A 268 -8.71 4.32 21.26
N CYS A 269 -8.32 4.81 20.08
CA CYS A 269 -7.15 5.67 19.97
C CYS A 269 -7.44 7.06 20.55
N ALA A 270 -7.05 7.29 21.80
CA ALA A 270 -7.27 8.56 22.49
C ALA A 270 -6.20 8.85 23.55
N THR A 271 -5.45 9.93 23.32
CA THR A 271 -4.61 10.58 24.34
C THR A 271 -5.47 11.17 25.47
N ALA A 272 -4.81 11.65 26.55
CA ALA A 272 -5.48 12.31 27.67
C ALA A 272 -6.31 13.57 27.31
N VAL A 273 -6.13 14.10 26.09
CA VAL A 273 -6.88 15.25 25.55
C VAL A 273 -7.81 14.86 24.39
N ALA A 274 -8.12 13.57 24.24
CA ALA A 274 -9.03 13.00 23.24
C ALA A 274 -8.61 13.24 21.77
N GLN A 275 -7.30 13.28 21.52
CA GLN A 275 -6.73 13.22 20.17
C GLN A 275 -6.17 11.83 19.91
N CYS A 276 -6.22 11.36 18.66
CA CYS A 276 -5.51 10.16 18.21
C CYS A 276 -4.21 10.57 17.54
N THR A 277 -3.07 10.24 18.16
CA THR A 277 -1.73 10.44 17.61
C THR A 277 -1.25 9.15 16.94
N LEU A 278 -0.20 9.20 16.12
CA LEU A 278 0.40 7.98 15.57
C LEU A 278 0.93 7.07 16.68
N ARG A 279 1.50 7.64 17.76
CA ARG A 279 1.94 6.87 18.92
C ARG A 279 0.78 6.13 19.58
N ALA A 280 -0.30 6.82 19.91
CA ALA A 280 -1.48 6.21 20.52
C ALA A 280 -2.07 5.11 19.62
N ALA A 281 -2.16 5.35 18.31
CA ALA A 281 -2.66 4.37 17.36
C ALA A 281 -1.80 3.08 17.30
N ILE A 282 -0.47 3.21 17.38
CA ILE A 282 0.43 2.05 17.44
C ILE A 282 0.30 1.33 18.79
N GLU A 283 0.13 2.05 19.89
CA GLU A 283 -0.07 1.46 21.23
C GLU A 283 -1.36 0.63 21.28
N GLU A 284 -2.46 1.15 20.71
CA GLU A 284 -3.72 0.41 20.57
C GLU A 284 -3.58 -0.80 19.65
N ALA A 285 -3.00 -0.63 18.46
CA ALA A 285 -2.79 -1.75 17.52
C ALA A 285 -1.94 -2.88 18.13
N ASN A 286 -0.93 -2.56 18.94
CA ASN A 286 -0.14 -3.57 19.63
C ASN A 286 -0.91 -4.30 20.74
N ALA A 287 -1.95 -3.67 21.31
CA ALA A 287 -2.74 -4.22 22.39
C ALA A 287 -3.96 -5.03 21.90
N GLN A 288 -4.32 -4.90 20.62
CA GLN A 288 -5.42 -5.64 20.00
C GLN A 288 -4.91 -6.89 19.24
N PRO A 289 -5.58 -8.05 19.37
CA PRO A 289 -5.25 -9.21 18.56
C PRO A 289 -5.74 -9.04 17.12
N GLY A 290 -4.87 -9.28 16.13
CA GLY A 290 -5.27 -9.33 14.73
C GLY A 290 -4.42 -8.44 13.85
N THR A 291 -4.95 -8.10 12.67
CA THR A 291 -4.34 -7.07 11.83
C THR A 291 -5.14 -5.79 11.97
N ASP A 292 -4.50 -4.77 12.51
CA ASP A 292 -5.10 -3.46 12.66
C ASP A 292 -4.68 -2.54 11.52
N THR A 293 -5.52 -1.55 11.22
CA THR A 293 -5.20 -0.55 10.20
C THR A 293 -5.22 0.84 10.81
N ILE A 294 -4.11 1.56 10.69
CA ILE A 294 -3.98 2.95 11.13
C ILE A 294 -4.23 3.85 9.93
N TYR A 295 -5.27 4.68 10.03
CA TYR A 295 -5.60 5.71 9.06
C TYR A 295 -5.17 7.09 9.53
N PHE A 296 -5.13 8.04 8.60
CA PHE A 296 -4.80 9.43 8.85
C PHE A 296 -5.92 10.32 8.35
N ASN A 297 -6.29 11.29 9.18
CA ASN A 297 -7.17 12.37 8.84
C ASN A 297 -6.87 13.57 9.74
N ILE A 298 -5.70 14.17 9.53
CA ILE A 298 -5.30 15.38 10.22
C ILE A 298 -5.97 16.58 9.54
N PRO A 299 -6.61 17.50 10.30
CA PRO A 299 -7.19 18.71 9.75
C PRO A 299 -6.15 19.63 9.10
N GLY A 300 -6.54 20.23 7.97
CA GLY A 300 -5.69 21.14 7.20
C GLY A 300 -5.35 20.58 5.82
N GLY A 301 -4.63 21.37 5.01
CA GLY A 301 -4.11 20.92 3.72
C GLY A 301 -2.59 21.00 3.70
N GLY A 302 -1.98 20.32 2.74
CA GLY A 302 -0.53 20.23 2.63
C GLY A 302 0.04 19.09 3.48
N VAL A 303 1.35 19.12 3.68
CA VAL A 303 2.08 18.08 4.43
C VAL A 303 1.85 18.27 5.93
N HIS A 304 1.49 17.19 6.60
CA HIS A 304 1.35 17.09 8.05
C HIS A 304 2.61 16.42 8.62
N THR A 305 3.45 17.23 9.28
CA THR A 305 4.75 16.79 9.81
C THR A 305 4.64 16.43 11.29
N PHE A 306 5.03 15.20 11.62
CA PHE A 306 5.15 14.66 12.96
C PHE A 306 6.59 14.77 13.43
N THR A 307 6.84 15.38 14.58
CA THR A 307 8.18 15.57 15.15
C THR A 307 8.31 14.90 16.51
N PRO A 308 8.35 13.55 16.58
CA PRO A 308 8.35 12.84 17.86
C PRO A 308 9.64 13.12 18.65
N ALA A 309 9.52 13.13 19.98
CA ALA A 309 10.67 13.37 20.88
C ALA A 309 11.46 12.09 21.18
N SER A 310 10.96 10.93 20.74
CA SER A 310 11.56 9.62 20.95
C SER A 310 11.06 8.63 19.90
N ALA A 311 11.62 7.41 19.87
CA ALA A 311 11.13 6.35 18.99
C ALA A 311 9.61 6.13 19.16
N TYR A 312 8.90 5.84 18.07
CA TYR A 312 7.58 5.25 18.17
C TYR A 312 7.69 3.85 18.80
N PRO A 313 6.62 3.34 19.44
CA PRO A 313 6.62 1.98 19.96
C PRO A 313 6.89 0.98 18.84
N ALA A 314 7.60 -0.10 19.15
CA ALA A 314 7.82 -1.16 18.17
C ALA A 314 6.49 -1.82 17.82
N MET A 315 6.26 -2.11 16.54
CA MET A 315 5.06 -2.77 16.02
C MET A 315 5.21 -4.28 16.20
N THR A 316 4.65 -4.82 17.29
CA THR A 316 4.78 -6.23 17.67
C THR A 316 3.71 -7.13 17.05
N GLU A 317 2.60 -6.53 16.61
CA GLU A 317 1.53 -7.21 15.91
C GLU A 317 1.50 -6.86 14.41
N SER A 318 0.57 -7.47 13.69
CA SER A 318 0.30 -7.16 12.29
C SER A 318 -0.39 -5.82 12.19
N VAL A 319 0.21 -4.81 11.55
CA VAL A 319 -0.48 -3.53 11.35
C VAL A 319 -0.24 -2.95 9.97
N VAL A 320 -1.28 -2.35 9.43
CA VAL A 320 -1.28 -1.61 8.17
C VAL A 320 -1.25 -0.13 8.51
N ILE A 321 -0.15 0.57 8.21
CA ILE A 321 -0.08 2.03 8.29
C ILE A 321 -0.31 2.57 6.87
N ASP A 322 -1.44 3.23 6.67
CA ASP A 322 -1.84 3.73 5.34
C ASP A 322 -1.97 5.25 5.31
N GLY A 323 -0.85 5.92 5.00
CA GLY A 323 -0.78 7.37 4.81
C GLY A 323 -1.60 7.89 3.62
N THR A 324 -2.05 7.02 2.70
CA THR A 324 -2.89 7.43 1.56
C THR A 324 -4.32 7.77 1.98
N THR A 325 -4.69 7.40 3.20
CA THR A 325 -5.99 7.76 3.77
C THR A 325 -6.11 9.24 4.15
N GLN A 326 -4.98 9.94 4.30
CA GLN A 326 -5.01 11.39 4.49
C GLN A 326 -5.66 12.07 3.28
N PRO A 327 -6.70 12.90 3.48
CA PRO A 327 -7.34 13.65 2.39
C PRO A 327 -6.34 14.37 1.48
N GLY A 328 -6.33 14.01 0.20
CA GLY A 328 -5.45 14.59 -0.82
C GLY A 328 -4.17 13.79 -1.09
N ALA A 329 -3.84 12.79 -0.28
CA ALA A 329 -2.75 11.86 -0.56
C ALA A 329 -3.19 10.81 -1.60
N SER A 330 -2.25 10.32 -2.42
CA SER A 330 -2.52 9.28 -3.41
C SER A 330 -1.25 8.61 -3.92
N CYS A 331 -1.29 7.28 -4.02
CA CYS A 331 -0.29 6.44 -4.66
C CYS A 331 -0.71 5.94 -6.05
N ALA A 332 -1.83 6.42 -6.58
CA ALA A 332 -2.40 5.87 -7.83
C ALA A 332 -1.55 6.17 -9.08
N ALA A 333 -0.64 7.14 -9.01
CA ALA A 333 0.29 7.50 -10.07
C ALA A 333 1.64 7.90 -9.49
N TRP A 334 2.71 7.67 -10.27
CA TRP A 334 4.05 8.16 -9.95
C TRP A 334 4.32 9.50 -10.66
N PRO A 335 4.84 10.54 -9.96
CA PRO A 335 5.14 10.57 -8.54
C PRO A 335 3.88 10.61 -7.66
N PRO A 336 3.87 9.94 -6.48
CA PRO A 336 2.73 9.98 -5.58
C PRO A 336 2.60 11.35 -4.91
N THR A 337 1.41 11.65 -4.40
CA THR A 337 1.19 12.77 -3.47
C THR A 337 1.18 12.22 -2.06
N LEU A 338 2.23 12.49 -1.28
CA LEU A 338 2.36 12.03 0.10
C LEU A 338 2.20 13.22 1.05
N LEU A 339 1.33 13.09 2.05
CA LEU A 339 0.97 14.19 2.96
C LEU A 339 1.30 13.91 4.43
N ILE A 340 1.79 12.71 4.75
CA ILE A 340 2.19 12.34 6.12
C ILE A 340 3.71 12.27 6.17
N GLU A 341 4.32 13.19 6.92
CA GLU A 341 5.77 13.23 7.11
C GLU A 341 6.12 12.88 8.57
N LEU A 342 6.98 11.89 8.75
CA LEU A 342 7.65 11.62 10.02
C LEU A 342 9.05 12.26 9.96
N ASP A 343 9.28 13.26 10.80
CA ASP A 343 10.53 14.00 10.91
C ASP A 343 11.22 13.68 12.26
N GLY A 344 12.33 12.94 12.17
CA GLY A 344 13.10 12.45 13.31
C GLY A 344 14.04 13.46 13.97
N THR A 345 14.00 14.75 13.59
CA THR A 345 14.93 15.79 14.09
C THR A 345 15.06 15.79 15.63
N ASN A 346 13.97 15.48 16.35
CA ASN A 346 13.92 15.46 17.82
C ASN A 346 14.02 14.06 18.45
N ALA A 347 14.09 13.00 17.65
CA ALA A 347 14.00 11.62 18.12
C ALA A 347 15.36 10.99 18.52
N GLY A 348 16.47 11.72 18.29
CA GLY A 348 17.82 11.21 18.53
C GLY A 348 18.19 10.05 17.59
N SER A 349 18.88 9.02 18.09
CA SER A 349 19.26 7.83 17.30
C SER A 349 18.13 6.77 17.22
N ALA A 350 16.88 7.21 17.23
CA ALA A 350 15.73 6.32 17.13
C ALA A 350 15.46 5.90 15.68
N ASN A 351 14.96 4.69 15.48
CA ASN A 351 14.28 4.31 14.24
C ASN A 351 12.90 4.98 14.21
N ALA A 352 12.40 5.35 13.02
CA ALA A 352 11.02 5.86 12.93
C ALA A 352 10.03 4.72 13.23
N LEU A 353 10.03 3.68 12.40
CA LEU A 353 9.16 2.51 12.57
C LEU A 353 10.00 1.26 12.78
N ASP A 354 9.86 0.61 13.93
CA ASP A 354 10.51 -0.67 14.25
C ASP A 354 9.48 -1.81 14.17
N ILE A 355 9.55 -2.61 13.11
CA ILE A 355 8.55 -3.60 12.76
C ILE A 355 9.04 -5.00 13.15
N ARG A 356 8.31 -5.61 14.08
CA ARG A 356 8.52 -6.97 14.61
C ARG A 356 7.43 -7.95 14.17
N GLY A 357 6.27 -7.45 13.73
CA GLY A 357 5.16 -8.24 13.20
C GLY A 357 5.16 -8.43 11.67
N ASN A 358 3.98 -8.70 11.11
CA ASN A 358 3.71 -8.79 9.66
C ASN A 358 2.90 -7.56 9.24
N SER A 359 3.55 -6.52 8.76
CA SER A 359 2.97 -5.19 8.59
C SER A 359 3.07 -4.69 7.16
N THR A 360 2.18 -3.76 6.81
CA THR A 360 2.26 -2.99 5.57
C THR A 360 2.42 -1.52 5.91
N VAL A 361 3.40 -0.84 5.31
CA VAL A 361 3.61 0.59 5.49
C VAL A 361 3.59 1.27 4.13
N ARG A 362 2.69 2.24 3.97
CA ARG A 362 2.56 3.00 2.72
C ARG A 362 2.17 4.44 2.91
N GLY A 363 2.50 5.26 1.92
CA GLY A 363 2.05 6.63 1.82
C GLY A 363 2.75 7.60 2.77
N LEU A 364 3.94 7.24 3.27
CA LEU A 364 4.68 8.05 4.25
C LEU A 364 5.93 8.68 3.64
N VAL A 365 6.25 9.88 4.14
CA VAL A 365 7.57 10.50 4.02
C VAL A 365 8.27 10.28 5.36
N ILE A 366 9.47 9.70 5.38
CA ILE A 366 10.22 9.43 6.61
C ILE A 366 11.66 9.92 6.46
N ASN A 367 12.06 10.88 7.29
CA ASN A 367 13.40 11.45 7.25
C ASN A 367 13.90 11.84 8.64
N ARG A 368 15.22 12.07 8.74
CA ARG A 368 15.95 12.53 9.92
C ARG A 368 15.88 11.61 11.14
N PHE A 369 15.55 10.34 10.95
CA PHE A 369 15.70 9.29 11.97
C PHE A 369 17.07 8.60 11.86
N PHE A 370 17.37 7.68 12.78
CA PHE A 370 18.50 6.76 12.62
C PHE A 370 18.28 5.84 11.42
N ASN A 371 17.20 5.07 11.45
CA ASN A 371 16.64 4.39 10.27
C ASN A 371 15.23 4.90 10.02
N GLY A 372 14.84 4.99 8.74
CA GLY A 372 13.44 5.24 8.38
C GLY A 372 12.56 4.09 8.85
N ILE A 373 12.75 2.91 8.27
CA ILE A 373 12.02 1.69 8.63
C ILE A 373 13.01 0.59 8.99
N HIS A 374 12.83 -0.02 10.15
CA HIS A 374 13.66 -1.11 10.65
C HIS A 374 12.82 -2.39 10.75
N LEU A 375 13.22 -3.46 10.05
CA LEU A 375 12.64 -4.80 10.14
C LEU A 375 13.55 -5.71 10.97
N ALA A 376 13.05 -6.25 12.08
CA ALA A 376 13.79 -7.18 12.94
C ALA A 376 12.95 -8.36 13.42
N ASN A 377 13.44 -9.58 13.14
CA ASN A 377 12.73 -10.84 13.41
C ASN A 377 11.30 -10.85 12.85
N SER A 378 11.11 -10.24 11.68
CA SER A 378 9.79 -9.98 11.10
C SER A 378 9.70 -10.50 9.67
N SER A 379 8.52 -10.95 9.26
CA SER A 379 8.34 -11.64 7.98
C SER A 379 7.09 -11.21 7.25
N ASN A 380 7.14 -11.28 5.91
CA ASN A 380 6.04 -10.93 5.01
C ASN A 380 5.62 -9.46 5.05
N ASN A 381 6.52 -8.57 5.49
CA ASN A 381 6.24 -7.14 5.52
C ASN A 381 6.24 -6.53 4.11
N HIS A 382 5.38 -5.54 3.89
CA HIS A 382 5.29 -4.79 2.64
C HIS A 382 5.57 -3.31 2.89
N ILE A 383 6.68 -2.81 2.34
CA ILE A 383 7.05 -1.40 2.42
C ILE A 383 6.89 -0.82 1.03
N GLU A 384 5.87 -0.01 0.79
CA GLU A 384 5.47 0.40 -0.56
C GLU A 384 4.98 1.85 -0.62
N CYS A 385 5.20 2.56 -1.73
CA CYS A 385 4.79 3.96 -1.90
C CYS A 385 5.24 4.91 -0.77
N ASN A 386 6.50 4.80 -0.33
CA ASN A 386 7.07 5.70 0.67
C ASN A 386 8.24 6.51 0.09
N PHE A 387 8.47 7.69 0.67
CA PHE A 387 9.68 8.48 0.47
C PHE A 387 10.55 8.39 1.72
N LEU A 388 11.70 7.72 1.62
CA LEU A 388 12.57 7.39 2.75
C LEU A 388 13.92 8.10 2.61
N GLY A 389 14.07 9.21 3.33
CA GLY A 389 15.27 10.05 3.34
C GLY A 389 15.18 11.34 2.51
N THR A 390 14.02 11.64 1.90
CA THR A 390 13.79 12.91 1.20
C THR A 390 12.72 13.76 1.90
N ASP A 391 12.54 14.98 1.40
CA ASP A 391 11.34 15.78 1.67
C ASP A 391 10.11 15.20 0.97
N ALA A 392 8.94 15.76 1.29
CA ALA A 392 7.66 15.32 0.72
C ALA A 392 7.52 15.57 -0.79
N SER A 393 8.35 16.44 -1.37
CA SER A 393 8.41 16.60 -2.84
C SER A 393 9.23 15.51 -3.52
N GLY A 394 10.07 14.78 -2.76
CA GLY A 394 10.98 13.77 -3.29
C GLY A 394 12.15 14.38 -4.08
N THR A 395 12.45 15.66 -3.90
CA THR A 395 13.50 16.38 -4.66
C THR A 395 14.66 16.88 -3.80
N SER A 396 14.52 16.86 -2.47
CA SER A 396 15.56 17.28 -1.55
C SER A 396 15.94 16.15 -0.60
N ALA A 397 17.24 15.86 -0.50
CA ALA A 397 17.76 14.92 0.49
C ALA A 397 17.70 15.53 1.90
N LEU A 398 17.05 14.83 2.81
CA LEU A 398 16.98 15.17 4.23
C LEU A 398 17.69 14.12 5.10
N GLY A 399 17.71 12.88 4.60
CA GLY A 399 18.45 11.73 5.08
C GLY A 399 17.93 11.14 6.37
N ASN A 400 17.95 9.81 6.48
CA ASN A 400 18.12 9.14 7.76
C ASN A 400 19.62 8.92 8.00
N THR A 401 20.07 8.87 9.24
CA THR A 401 21.52 8.87 9.53
C THR A 401 22.20 7.57 9.13
N LEU A 402 21.50 6.42 9.18
CA LEU A 402 22.00 5.12 8.73
C LEU A 402 21.33 4.75 7.40
N ALA A 403 20.08 4.27 7.42
CA ALA A 403 19.40 3.75 6.24
C ALA A 403 17.93 4.19 6.10
N GLY A 404 17.43 4.17 4.87
CA GLY A 404 16.01 4.34 4.60
C GLY A 404 15.21 3.12 5.04
N VAL A 405 15.67 1.93 4.64
CA VAL A 405 15.17 0.64 5.13
C VAL A 405 16.33 -0.20 5.65
N TYR A 406 16.20 -0.74 6.85
CA TYR A 406 17.21 -1.61 7.45
C TYR A 406 16.57 -2.94 7.87
N ILE A 407 17.01 -4.04 7.26
CA ILE A 407 16.50 -5.39 7.50
C ILE A 407 17.58 -6.17 8.22
N GLN A 408 17.25 -6.73 9.37
CA GLN A 408 18.21 -7.46 10.19
C GLN A 408 17.60 -8.66 10.90
N GLN A 409 18.48 -9.56 11.38
CA GLN A 409 18.12 -10.77 12.11
C GLN A 409 17.30 -11.76 11.26
N ILE A 410 16.41 -12.57 11.87
CA ILE A 410 15.58 -13.56 11.14
C ILE A 410 14.41 -12.83 10.48
N SER A 411 14.70 -12.00 9.50
CA SER A 411 13.70 -11.26 8.74
C SER A 411 13.61 -11.80 7.32
N ILE A 412 12.49 -12.42 6.99
CA ILE A 412 12.34 -13.20 5.76
C ILE A 412 11.10 -12.84 4.96
N ALA A 413 11.16 -13.03 3.64
CA ALA A 413 10.01 -12.82 2.75
C ALA A 413 9.41 -11.41 2.81
N ASN A 414 10.20 -10.39 3.18
CA ASN A 414 9.76 -9.00 3.15
C ASN A 414 9.91 -8.44 1.74
N THR A 415 9.00 -7.55 1.34
CA THR A 415 9.03 -6.86 0.06
C THR A 415 9.19 -5.36 0.27
N ILE A 416 10.25 -4.80 -0.32
CA ILE A 416 10.49 -3.37 -0.41
C ILE A 416 10.17 -2.95 -1.84
N GLY A 417 9.04 -2.28 -2.02
CA GLY A 417 8.47 -1.90 -3.31
C GLY A 417 7.42 -2.88 -3.79
N GLY A 418 7.40 -3.15 -5.10
CA GLY A 418 6.47 -4.09 -5.73
C GLY A 418 6.34 -3.85 -7.23
N ALA A 419 5.79 -4.83 -7.96
CA ALA A 419 5.75 -4.81 -9.42
C ALA A 419 4.97 -3.62 -10.05
N ALA A 420 4.07 -2.98 -9.30
CA ALA A 420 3.32 -1.81 -9.78
C ALA A 420 3.96 -0.48 -9.38
N ASP A 421 3.83 0.55 -10.23
CA ASP A 421 4.30 1.91 -9.94
C ASP A 421 3.69 2.50 -8.66
N SER A 422 2.47 2.10 -8.31
CA SER A 422 1.80 2.50 -7.07
C SER A 422 2.41 1.90 -5.80
N GLN A 423 3.38 0.98 -5.95
CA GLN A 423 4.08 0.33 -4.83
C GLN A 423 5.53 0.77 -4.72
N ARG A 424 6.08 1.46 -5.74
CA ARG A 424 7.45 1.96 -5.78
C ARG A 424 7.75 2.84 -4.57
N ASN A 425 8.90 2.63 -3.93
CA ASN A 425 9.45 3.60 -2.98
C ASN A 425 10.49 4.51 -3.64
N LEU A 426 10.64 5.71 -3.10
CA LEU A 426 11.81 6.57 -3.28
C LEU A 426 12.69 6.44 -2.04
N ILE A 427 13.95 6.03 -2.19
CA ILE A 427 14.87 5.81 -1.07
C ILE A 427 16.20 6.48 -1.41
N ALA A 428 16.42 7.68 -0.87
CA ALA A 428 17.55 8.52 -1.25
C ALA A 428 17.99 9.44 -0.12
N GLY A 429 19.24 9.92 -0.18
CA GLY A 429 19.79 10.88 0.78
C GLY A 429 20.17 10.30 2.14
N ASN A 430 20.06 8.98 2.35
CA ASN A 430 20.41 8.33 3.62
C ASN A 430 21.94 8.21 3.79
N GLY A 431 22.40 8.17 5.04
CA GLY A 431 23.83 8.30 5.38
C GLY A 431 24.71 7.17 4.86
N ASP A 432 24.48 5.95 5.32
CA ASP A 432 25.38 4.80 5.10
C ASP A 432 24.88 3.87 3.99
N GLU A 433 23.60 3.50 3.99
CA GLU A 433 22.95 2.75 2.92
C GLU A 433 21.60 3.37 2.58
N GLN A 434 21.06 3.09 1.39
CA GLN A 434 19.64 3.34 1.14
C GLN A 434 18.82 2.19 1.71
N ILE A 435 19.24 0.96 1.42
CA ILE A 435 18.67 -0.28 1.94
C ILE A 435 19.78 -1.18 2.49
N GLY A 436 19.76 -1.48 3.79
CA GLY A 436 20.69 -2.40 4.44
C GLY A 436 20.04 -3.75 4.75
N LEU A 437 20.72 -4.85 4.43
CA LEU A 437 20.37 -6.21 4.80
C LEU A 437 21.55 -6.80 5.57
N PHE A 438 21.47 -6.75 6.90
CA PHE A 438 22.59 -7.11 7.76
C PHE A 438 22.29 -8.30 8.65
N ASN A 439 23.32 -9.10 8.88
CA ASN A 439 23.24 -10.31 9.67
C ASN A 439 24.02 -10.15 10.98
N TYR A 440 23.36 -10.01 12.12
CA TYR A 440 24.01 -10.13 13.44
C TYR A 440 23.61 -11.45 14.10
N GLY A 441 24.25 -12.55 13.65
CA GLY A 441 24.03 -13.90 14.18
C GLY A 441 22.91 -14.70 13.51
N SER A 442 22.05 -14.07 12.71
CA SER A 442 21.05 -14.71 11.85
C SER A 442 20.75 -13.86 10.59
N ALA A 443 20.44 -14.53 9.48
CA ALA A 443 20.48 -13.92 8.16
C ALA A 443 19.10 -13.50 7.63
N PRO A 444 18.96 -12.26 7.10
CA PRO A 444 17.79 -11.87 6.35
C PRO A 444 17.77 -12.61 5.00
N ASN A 445 16.76 -13.46 4.80
CA ASN A 445 16.70 -14.38 3.65
C ASN A 445 15.41 -14.19 2.86
N ASN A 446 15.46 -14.47 1.56
CA ASN A 446 14.30 -14.47 0.68
C ASN A 446 13.53 -13.14 0.68
N ASN A 447 14.20 -12.01 0.91
CA ASN A 447 13.60 -10.69 0.79
C ASN A 447 13.65 -10.23 -0.66
N VAL A 448 12.68 -9.40 -1.05
CA VAL A 448 12.55 -8.85 -2.41
C VAL A 448 12.65 -7.34 -2.34
N ILE A 449 13.56 -6.76 -3.11
CA ILE A 449 13.67 -5.32 -3.33
C ILE A 449 13.31 -5.10 -4.79
N GLU A 450 12.12 -4.56 -5.06
CA GLU A 450 11.60 -4.47 -6.42
C GLU A 450 11.05 -3.09 -6.79
N ASN A 451 11.42 -2.62 -7.99
CA ASN A 451 10.84 -1.42 -8.63
C ASN A 451 10.92 -0.16 -7.77
N ASN A 452 12.03 0.05 -7.06
CA ASN A 452 12.29 1.26 -6.29
C ASN A 452 13.18 2.25 -7.06
N TYR A 453 13.07 3.53 -6.71
CA TYR A 453 14.07 4.55 -7.08
C TYR A 453 15.00 4.76 -5.89
N ILE A 454 16.29 4.48 -6.12
CA ILE A 454 17.30 4.38 -5.06
C ILE A 454 18.47 5.33 -5.39
N GLY A 455 18.67 6.35 -4.56
CA GLY A 455 19.73 7.36 -4.68
C GLY A 455 19.45 8.55 -5.63
N THR A 456 18.28 8.54 -6.29
CA THR A 456 17.82 9.61 -7.19
C THR A 456 16.68 10.42 -6.56
N ASP A 457 16.26 11.49 -7.25
CA ASP A 457 15.02 12.19 -6.96
C ASP A 457 13.80 11.43 -7.49
N VAL A 458 12.60 11.91 -7.18
CA VAL A 458 11.34 11.28 -7.61
C VAL A 458 11.20 11.18 -9.14
N SER A 459 11.87 12.06 -9.90
CA SER A 459 11.88 11.97 -11.37
C SER A 459 12.79 10.86 -11.91
N GLY A 460 13.73 10.37 -11.09
CA GLY A 460 14.74 9.39 -11.51
C GLY A 460 15.80 9.98 -12.43
N THR A 461 15.96 11.31 -12.45
CA THR A 461 16.89 12.01 -13.36
C THR A 461 17.92 12.89 -12.65
N VAL A 462 17.76 13.11 -11.34
CA VAL A 462 18.70 13.88 -10.53
C VAL A 462 19.26 12.98 -9.44
N ALA A 463 20.57 12.97 -9.27
CA ALA A 463 21.21 12.30 -8.15
C ALA A 463 20.97 13.09 -6.85
N LEU A 464 20.46 12.43 -5.82
CA LEU A 464 20.35 13.00 -4.47
C LEU A 464 21.44 12.49 -3.52
N GLY A 465 22.10 11.38 -3.88
CA GLY A 465 23.23 10.87 -3.12
C GLY A 465 22.86 10.16 -1.82
N GLY A 466 23.84 10.11 -0.93
CA GLY A 466 23.87 9.20 0.21
C GLY A 466 24.67 7.93 -0.09
N GLY A 467 24.71 7.03 0.89
CA GLY A 467 25.33 5.71 0.74
C GLY A 467 26.86 5.71 0.84
N ASN A 468 27.40 5.76 2.06
CA ASN A 468 28.84 5.48 2.30
C ASN A 468 29.22 4.02 1.98
N PHE A 469 28.26 3.09 2.07
CA PHE A 469 28.33 1.71 1.62
C PHE A 469 27.50 1.50 0.35
N GLY A 470 27.31 0.25 -0.09
CA GLY A 470 26.41 -0.05 -1.19
C GLY A 470 25.02 0.57 -0.99
N ALA A 471 24.45 1.19 -2.04
CA ALA A 471 23.10 1.76 -1.95
C ALA A 471 22.09 0.71 -1.50
N ILE A 472 22.21 -0.50 -2.06
CA ILE A 472 21.71 -1.73 -1.45
C ILE A 472 22.91 -2.50 -0.93
N ALA A 473 23.04 -2.65 0.39
CA ALA A 473 24.12 -3.41 1.00
C ALA A 473 23.57 -4.68 1.66
N LEU A 474 24.01 -5.84 1.18
CA LEU A 474 23.62 -7.15 1.66
C LEU A 474 24.84 -7.84 2.25
N PHE A 475 24.85 -8.02 3.57
CA PHE A 475 25.91 -8.66 4.33
C PHE A 475 25.43 -10.00 4.88
N GLY A 476 25.74 -11.06 4.15
CA GLY A 476 25.17 -12.39 4.32
C GLY A 476 23.70 -12.45 3.92
N GLY A 477 23.07 -13.61 4.09
CA GLY A 477 21.68 -13.78 3.66
C GLY A 477 21.58 -14.45 2.29
N ASN A 478 20.51 -15.21 2.14
CA ASN A 478 20.35 -16.18 1.07
C ASN A 478 19.04 -15.97 0.34
N GLY A 479 19.07 -16.18 -0.97
CA GLY A 479 17.85 -16.16 -1.79
C GLY A 479 17.18 -14.79 -1.89
N ASN A 480 17.88 -13.69 -1.55
CA ASN A 480 17.31 -12.35 -1.69
C ASN A 480 17.32 -11.94 -3.17
N ALA A 481 16.31 -11.18 -3.60
CA ALA A 481 16.13 -10.74 -4.97
C ALA A 481 16.10 -9.22 -5.08
N ILE A 482 16.92 -8.66 -5.96
CA ILE A 482 16.99 -7.24 -6.29
C ILE A 482 16.56 -7.09 -7.75
N LEU A 483 15.33 -6.61 -7.95
CA LEU A 483 14.61 -6.70 -9.22
C LEU A 483 14.16 -5.32 -9.71
N ASN A 484 14.42 -4.98 -10.98
CA ASN A 484 13.76 -3.86 -11.65
C ASN A 484 13.92 -2.48 -10.97
N ASN A 485 14.97 -2.27 -10.17
CA ASN A 485 15.19 -1.01 -9.46
C ASN A 485 16.00 -0.02 -10.33
N LEU A 486 15.77 1.28 -10.12
CA LEU A 486 16.66 2.34 -10.55
C LEU A 486 17.64 2.64 -9.40
N ILE A 487 18.93 2.36 -9.57
CA ILE A 487 19.96 2.46 -8.53
C ILE A 487 21.09 3.35 -9.03
N SER A 488 21.04 4.62 -8.68
CA SER A 488 21.89 5.64 -9.27
C SER A 488 22.13 6.82 -8.34
N GLY A 489 23.22 7.56 -8.59
CA GLY A 489 23.55 8.77 -7.84
C GLY A 489 24.20 8.52 -6.48
N ASN A 490 24.52 7.27 -6.12
CA ASN A 490 25.08 6.94 -4.81
C ASN A 490 26.59 7.14 -4.77
N ALA A 491 27.12 7.56 -3.62
CA ALA A 491 28.54 7.93 -3.48
C ALA A 491 29.49 6.71 -3.57
N SER A 492 29.01 5.54 -3.13
CA SER A 492 29.72 4.26 -3.18
C SER A 492 29.06 3.32 -4.20
N MET A 493 29.09 2.01 -3.99
CA MET A 493 28.54 1.01 -4.90
C MET A 493 27.02 1.16 -5.09
N GLY A 494 26.49 0.83 -6.27
CA GLY A 494 25.05 0.67 -6.45
C GLY A 494 24.51 -0.51 -5.65
N ILE A 495 25.08 -1.68 -5.85
CA ILE A 495 24.75 -2.90 -5.10
C ILE A 495 26.01 -3.51 -4.51
N GLU A 496 25.95 -3.82 -3.22
CA GLU A 496 26.96 -4.62 -2.53
C GLU A 496 26.34 -5.92 -2.01
N ILE A 497 26.93 -7.05 -2.39
CA ILE A 497 26.61 -8.37 -1.84
C ILE A 497 27.91 -8.91 -1.27
N SER A 498 27.98 -9.05 0.04
CA SER A 498 29.18 -9.45 0.77
C SER A 498 28.84 -10.56 1.76
N GLY A 499 29.86 -11.36 2.12
CA GLY A 499 29.75 -12.24 3.28
C GLY A 499 29.71 -11.45 4.60
N ASP A 500 29.63 -12.16 5.72
CA ASP A 500 29.82 -11.53 7.04
C ASP A 500 30.41 -12.51 8.06
N ALA A 501 31.58 -12.18 8.61
CA ALA A 501 32.31 -12.98 9.61
C ALA A 501 32.37 -14.49 9.29
N GLY A 502 32.69 -14.82 8.03
CA GLY A 502 32.77 -16.21 7.55
C GLY A 502 31.45 -16.85 7.13
N ARG A 503 30.32 -16.14 7.21
CA ARG A 503 29.03 -16.56 6.68
C ARG A 503 28.89 -16.21 5.20
N ILE A 504 28.31 -17.12 4.44
CA ILE A 504 28.15 -17.01 2.99
C ILE A 504 26.85 -16.26 2.67
N ALA A 505 26.92 -15.31 1.74
CA ALA A 505 25.77 -14.79 1.00
C ALA A 505 25.52 -15.70 -0.21
N ASN A 506 24.44 -16.48 -0.19
CA ASN A 506 24.23 -17.57 -1.14
C ASN A 506 22.95 -17.44 -1.98
N GLY A 507 23.05 -17.62 -3.29
CA GLY A 507 21.86 -17.76 -4.14
C GLY A 507 21.05 -16.49 -4.29
N ASN A 508 21.68 -15.32 -4.17
CA ASN A 508 21.00 -14.03 -4.35
C ASN A 508 20.83 -13.71 -5.84
N ILE A 509 19.83 -12.91 -6.20
CA ILE A 509 19.46 -12.60 -7.57
C ILE A 509 19.47 -11.08 -7.78
N VAL A 510 20.07 -10.63 -8.87
CA VAL A 510 20.09 -9.23 -9.32
C VAL A 510 19.67 -9.18 -10.78
N GLN A 511 18.46 -8.70 -11.07
CA GLN A 511 17.85 -8.76 -12.41
C GLN A 511 17.09 -7.51 -12.79
N GLY A 512 17.14 -7.14 -14.07
CA GLY A 512 16.34 -6.06 -14.66
C GLY A 512 16.61 -4.66 -14.11
N ASN A 513 17.67 -4.47 -13.31
CA ASN A 513 17.95 -3.17 -12.69
C ASN A 513 18.62 -2.20 -13.68
N LEU A 514 18.33 -0.90 -13.51
CA LEU A 514 19.06 0.20 -14.12
C LEU A 514 20.07 0.74 -13.09
N ILE A 515 21.36 0.60 -13.35
CA ILE A 515 22.43 0.88 -12.38
C ILE A 515 23.40 1.90 -12.96
N GLY A 516 23.41 3.09 -12.36
CA GLY A 516 24.27 4.23 -12.74
C GLY A 516 23.69 5.12 -13.84
N THR A 517 22.48 4.83 -14.33
CA THR A 517 21.77 5.64 -15.34
C THR A 517 20.57 6.39 -14.75
N ASP A 518 19.94 7.27 -15.52
CA ASP A 518 18.59 7.75 -15.23
C ASP A 518 17.53 6.67 -15.54
N VAL A 519 16.26 6.99 -15.25
CA VAL A 519 15.11 6.12 -15.55
C VAL A 519 15.00 5.71 -17.02
N SER A 520 15.54 6.51 -17.95
CA SER A 520 15.52 6.19 -19.39
C SER A 520 16.58 5.16 -19.79
N GLY A 521 17.57 4.92 -18.93
CA GLY A 521 18.73 4.09 -19.23
C GLY A 521 19.76 4.77 -20.15
N SER A 522 19.62 6.06 -20.44
CA SER A 522 20.44 6.75 -21.45
C SER A 522 21.31 7.89 -20.92
N THR A 523 20.93 8.50 -19.80
CA THR A 523 21.74 9.52 -19.12
C THR A 523 22.53 8.89 -17.99
N PHE A 524 23.81 9.21 -17.85
CA PHE A 524 24.62 8.73 -16.74
C PHE A 524 24.46 9.64 -15.51
N LEU A 525 24.05 9.04 -14.40
CA LEU A 525 24.05 9.68 -13.08
C LEU A 525 25.23 9.17 -12.24
N GLY A 526 25.61 7.91 -12.48
CA GLY A 526 26.73 7.21 -11.87
C GLY A 526 26.46 6.77 -10.44
N ASN A 527 27.06 5.65 -10.07
CA ASN A 527 27.44 5.36 -8.68
C ASN A 527 28.97 5.37 -8.60
N GLY A 528 29.53 5.02 -7.44
CA GLY A 528 30.92 4.59 -7.29
C GLY A 528 31.23 3.39 -8.21
N SER A 529 31.00 2.15 -7.78
CA SER A 529 30.95 0.98 -8.69
C SER A 529 29.50 0.57 -8.94
N GLY A 530 29.21 -0.19 -10.00
CA GLY A 530 27.84 -0.67 -10.27
C GLY A 530 27.41 -1.74 -9.26
N ILE A 531 28.02 -2.92 -9.34
CA ILE A 531 27.76 -4.07 -8.46
C ILE A 531 29.10 -4.58 -7.92
N SER A 532 29.16 -4.85 -6.61
CA SER A 532 30.29 -5.54 -5.99
C SER A 532 29.85 -6.81 -5.30
N LEU A 533 30.59 -7.90 -5.57
CA LEU A 533 30.45 -9.17 -4.89
C LEU A 533 31.70 -9.39 -4.01
N GLY A 534 31.53 -9.29 -2.69
CA GLY A 534 32.55 -9.64 -1.70
C GLY A 534 33.43 -8.48 -1.23
N ALA A 535 32.90 -7.26 -1.18
CA ALA A 535 33.65 -6.07 -0.78
C ALA A 535 34.16 -6.09 0.67
N PHE A 536 34.99 -5.11 1.01
CA PHE A 536 35.54 -4.87 2.36
C PHE A 536 36.22 -6.07 3.04
N GLY A 537 36.82 -6.96 2.24
CA GLY A 537 37.48 -8.16 2.78
C GLY A 537 36.52 -9.24 3.27
N ASN A 538 35.25 -9.20 2.84
CA ASN A 538 34.23 -10.21 3.12
C ASN A 538 33.83 -11.00 1.87
N PRO A 539 34.74 -11.79 1.29
CA PRO A 539 34.56 -12.42 -0.02
C PRO A 539 33.62 -13.64 -0.02
N TYR A 540 32.79 -13.87 1.00
CA TYR A 540 31.97 -15.09 1.11
C TYR A 540 30.66 -14.96 0.33
N VAL A 541 30.75 -14.95 -1.00
CA VAL A 541 29.61 -14.78 -1.91
C VAL A 541 29.55 -15.94 -2.89
N GLN A 542 28.43 -16.65 -2.92
CA GLN A 542 28.30 -17.86 -3.73
C GLN A 542 26.98 -17.92 -4.46
N ASN A 543 27.00 -18.53 -5.65
CA ASN A 543 25.80 -18.84 -6.43
C ASN A 543 24.91 -17.61 -6.70
N THR A 544 25.48 -16.40 -6.69
CA THR A 544 24.73 -15.18 -6.98
C THR A 544 24.53 -15.05 -8.48
N LEU A 545 23.30 -14.75 -8.89
CA LEU A 545 22.93 -14.51 -10.28
C LEU A 545 22.81 -13.01 -10.54
N VAL A 546 23.67 -12.48 -11.42
CA VAL A 546 23.59 -11.12 -11.95
C VAL A 546 23.18 -11.20 -13.42
N GLY A 547 21.90 -10.92 -13.68
CA GLY A 547 21.27 -11.00 -14.99
C GLY A 547 20.45 -12.28 -15.17
N THR A 548 20.33 -12.78 -16.40
CA THR A 548 19.32 -13.81 -16.75
C THR A 548 19.61 -15.21 -16.22
N ASN A 549 18.57 -15.91 -15.74
CA ASN A 549 18.66 -17.31 -15.34
C ASN A 549 18.76 -18.27 -16.56
N GLY A 550 18.38 -17.78 -17.75
CA GLY A 550 18.45 -18.52 -19.00
C GLY A 550 17.45 -19.65 -19.17
N ASP A 551 16.32 -19.62 -18.46
CA ASP A 551 15.26 -20.61 -18.59
C ASP A 551 14.40 -20.43 -19.86
N GLY A 552 14.62 -19.33 -20.60
CA GLY A 552 13.92 -19.01 -21.84
C GLY A 552 12.63 -18.20 -21.63
N VAL A 553 12.36 -17.76 -20.40
CA VAL A 553 11.22 -16.92 -20.01
C VAL A 553 11.73 -15.55 -19.62
N ASN A 554 11.32 -14.51 -20.35
CA ASN A 554 11.67 -13.11 -20.06
C ASN A 554 13.17 -12.78 -19.97
N ASP A 555 14.08 -13.64 -20.45
CA ASP A 555 15.54 -13.43 -20.44
C ASP A 555 16.01 -12.03 -20.88
N ALA A 556 15.29 -11.38 -21.80
CA ALA A 556 15.62 -10.04 -22.29
C ALA A 556 15.33 -8.94 -21.27
N ALA A 557 14.33 -9.12 -20.41
CA ALA A 557 13.97 -8.20 -19.33
C ALA A 557 14.78 -8.46 -18.04
N GLU A 558 15.36 -9.65 -17.89
CA GLU A 558 16.16 -10.01 -16.71
C GLU A 558 17.57 -9.39 -16.70
N GLY A 559 18.08 -8.97 -17.87
CA GLY A 559 19.40 -8.37 -17.99
C GLY A 559 19.47 -7.00 -17.31
N ASN A 560 20.47 -6.79 -16.46
CA ASN A 560 20.71 -5.46 -15.87
C ASN A 560 21.36 -4.53 -16.90
N LEU A 561 21.03 -3.24 -16.82
CA LEU A 561 21.75 -2.16 -17.49
C LEU A 561 22.71 -1.53 -16.48
N ILE A 562 24.01 -1.63 -16.72
CA ILE A 562 25.05 -1.18 -15.78
C ILE A 562 25.98 -0.22 -16.50
N ALA A 563 25.74 1.08 -16.34
CA ALA A 563 26.47 2.10 -17.10
C ALA A 563 26.69 3.39 -16.32
N GLY A 564 27.71 4.13 -16.72
CA GLY A 564 27.98 5.46 -16.16
C GLY A 564 28.53 5.48 -14.73
N ASN A 565 28.86 4.32 -14.14
CA ASN A 565 29.48 4.25 -12.81
C ASN A 565 30.93 4.77 -12.87
N ILE A 566 31.43 5.38 -11.78
CA ILE A 566 32.78 5.97 -11.71
C ILE A 566 33.87 4.89 -11.76
N GLY A 567 33.61 3.74 -11.15
CA GLY A 567 34.47 2.58 -11.03
C GLY A 567 34.05 1.45 -11.96
N ASN A 568 34.14 0.22 -11.48
CA ASN A 568 33.82 -0.97 -12.26
C ASN A 568 32.30 -1.11 -12.46
N GLY A 569 31.88 -1.73 -13.56
CA GLY A 569 30.49 -2.12 -13.76
C GLY A 569 30.09 -3.22 -12.77
N VAL A 570 30.77 -4.36 -12.83
CA VAL A 570 30.67 -5.45 -11.87
C VAL A 570 32.06 -5.81 -11.38
N GLU A 571 32.26 -5.89 -10.07
CA GLU A 571 33.53 -6.30 -9.47
C GLU A 571 33.33 -7.49 -8.52
N LEU A 572 34.32 -8.37 -8.49
CA LEU A 572 34.36 -9.53 -7.61
C LEU A 572 35.67 -9.48 -6.81
N SER A 573 35.61 -9.62 -5.49
CA SER A 573 36.79 -9.56 -4.61
C SER A 573 37.73 -10.77 -4.79
N ALA A 574 39.07 -10.59 -4.75
CA ALA A 574 40.13 -11.54 -5.14
C ALA A 574 40.30 -12.89 -4.37
N SER A 575 39.36 -13.30 -3.52
CA SER A 575 39.54 -14.54 -2.72
C SER A 575 39.03 -15.79 -3.44
N SER A 576 39.96 -16.71 -3.70
CA SER A 576 39.78 -17.94 -4.50
C SER A 576 38.98 -19.07 -3.87
N ALA A 577 38.67 -19.02 -2.57
CA ALA A 577 37.97 -20.12 -1.88
C ALA A 577 36.51 -19.81 -1.50
N THR A 578 36.06 -18.56 -1.64
CA THR A 578 34.83 -18.09 -0.99
C THR A 578 33.93 -17.26 -1.90
N ASN A 579 34.46 -16.68 -2.97
CA ASN A 579 33.72 -15.91 -3.99
C ASN A 579 33.59 -16.73 -5.29
N ILE A 580 32.67 -17.70 -5.32
CA ILE A 580 32.63 -18.74 -6.36
C ILE A 580 31.22 -18.97 -6.93
N ASN A 581 31.14 -19.49 -8.15
CA ASN A 581 29.87 -19.80 -8.85
C ASN A 581 28.93 -18.59 -9.01
N ASN A 582 29.46 -17.37 -9.09
CA ASN A 582 28.64 -16.19 -9.31
C ASN A 582 28.48 -15.96 -10.82
N LEU A 583 27.25 -15.96 -11.31
CA LEU A 583 26.95 -15.90 -12.73
C LEU A 583 26.64 -14.47 -13.15
N VAL A 584 27.49 -13.86 -13.97
CA VAL A 584 27.22 -12.56 -14.61
C VAL A 584 26.85 -12.81 -16.07
N ARG A 585 25.56 -12.70 -16.41
CA ARG A 585 25.05 -13.18 -17.71
C ARG A 585 24.00 -12.28 -18.34
N ARG A 586 24.21 -11.97 -19.63
CA ARG A 586 23.35 -11.10 -20.48
C ARG A 586 22.99 -9.74 -19.86
N ASN A 587 23.96 -9.12 -19.19
CA ASN A 587 23.85 -7.72 -18.80
C ASN A 587 24.33 -6.81 -19.94
N SER A 588 23.83 -5.58 -19.98
CA SER A 588 24.38 -4.51 -20.82
C SER A 588 25.30 -3.65 -19.95
N ILE A 589 26.62 -3.77 -20.17
CA ILE A 589 27.63 -3.12 -19.33
C ILE A 589 28.52 -2.23 -20.19
N TYR A 590 28.44 -0.91 -20.03
CA TYR A 590 29.21 0.04 -20.86
C TYR A 590 29.38 1.40 -20.17
N GLY A 591 30.34 2.21 -20.64
CA GLY A 591 30.48 3.60 -20.18
C GLY A 591 30.82 3.78 -18.70
N ASN A 592 31.27 2.72 -18.01
CA ASN A 592 31.79 2.81 -16.65
C ASN A 592 33.24 3.36 -16.68
N GLY A 593 33.68 3.99 -15.61
CA GLY A 593 34.98 4.66 -15.54
C GLY A 593 36.17 3.72 -15.37
N ALA A 594 35.93 2.47 -14.95
CA ALA A 594 36.92 1.39 -14.95
C ALA A 594 36.47 0.21 -15.84
N LEU A 595 36.73 -1.04 -15.46
CA LEU A 595 36.38 -2.21 -16.26
C LEU A 595 34.87 -2.49 -16.21
N GLY A 596 34.33 -3.09 -17.28
CA GLY A 596 32.96 -3.57 -17.28
C GLY A 596 32.76 -4.68 -16.25
N ILE A 597 33.66 -5.67 -16.24
CA ILE A 597 33.73 -6.74 -15.24
C ILE A 597 35.19 -6.86 -14.79
N ASP A 598 35.43 -6.85 -13.48
CA ASP A 598 36.76 -7.02 -12.88
C ASP A 598 36.75 -8.19 -11.88
N LEU A 599 37.63 -9.17 -12.10
CA LEU A 599 37.78 -10.35 -11.25
C LEU A 599 39.01 -10.18 -10.37
N GLY A 600 38.80 -9.82 -9.11
CA GLY A 600 39.87 -9.59 -8.15
C GLY A 600 40.13 -8.12 -7.85
N ASN A 601 39.54 -7.21 -8.65
CA ASN A 601 39.87 -5.79 -8.60
C ASN A 601 41.36 -5.54 -8.85
N ASP A 602 41.95 -6.34 -9.74
CA ASP A 602 43.36 -6.32 -10.11
C ASP A 602 43.57 -6.10 -11.62
N GLY A 603 42.48 -5.83 -12.36
CA GLY A 603 42.48 -5.50 -13.77
C GLY A 603 42.02 -6.66 -14.65
N ALA A 604 42.39 -6.61 -15.93
CA ALA A 604 41.97 -7.63 -16.88
C ALA A 604 42.71 -8.95 -16.62
N THR A 605 41.97 -9.99 -16.25
CA THR A 605 42.47 -11.36 -16.16
C THR A 605 42.99 -11.82 -17.52
N ALA A 606 44.18 -12.42 -17.58
CA ALA A 606 44.76 -12.88 -18.84
C ALA A 606 44.11 -14.18 -19.32
N ASN A 607 43.85 -14.30 -20.63
CA ASN A 607 43.31 -15.54 -21.19
C ASN A 607 44.35 -16.67 -21.23
N ASP A 608 43.94 -17.88 -20.87
CA ASP A 608 44.79 -19.07 -20.90
C ASP A 608 44.13 -20.31 -21.57
N LEU A 609 44.83 -21.44 -21.54
CA LEU A 609 44.40 -22.72 -22.11
C LEU A 609 44.18 -23.73 -20.98
N ASP A 610 43.01 -24.38 -20.97
CA ASP A 610 42.57 -25.42 -20.01
C ASP A 610 42.31 -24.88 -18.58
N ASP A 611 41.04 -24.59 -18.23
CA ASP A 611 40.60 -23.88 -17.02
C ASP A 611 40.78 -24.66 -15.70
N ALA A 612 42.04 -24.74 -15.24
CA ALA A 612 42.41 -25.21 -13.90
C ALA A 612 42.43 -24.08 -12.84
N ASP A 613 41.96 -22.89 -13.20
CA ASP A 613 42.06 -21.69 -12.38
C ASP A 613 41.22 -21.76 -11.09
N GLY A 614 41.78 -21.16 -10.04
CA GLY A 614 41.11 -20.91 -8.77
C GLY A 614 41.14 -19.42 -8.47
N GLY A 615 40.03 -18.84 -8.03
CA GLY A 615 39.89 -17.40 -7.96
C GLY A 615 38.44 -16.97 -7.92
N SER A 616 38.23 -15.66 -7.85
CA SER A 616 36.91 -15.05 -7.96
C SER A 616 36.25 -15.48 -9.26
N ASN A 617 35.14 -16.20 -9.15
CA ASN A 617 34.45 -16.81 -10.29
C ASN A 617 35.40 -17.59 -11.25
N TYR A 618 36.39 -18.30 -10.70
CA TYR A 618 37.35 -19.12 -11.43
C TYR A 618 38.15 -18.39 -12.52
N LEU A 619 38.38 -17.08 -12.38
CA LEU A 619 39.20 -16.27 -13.31
C LEU A 619 38.81 -16.45 -14.79
N GLN A 620 37.49 -16.54 -15.05
CA GLN A 620 36.96 -16.85 -16.38
C GLN A 620 37.60 -16.02 -17.50
N ASN A 621 38.07 -16.72 -18.53
CA ASN A 621 38.59 -16.16 -19.76
C ASN A 621 37.53 -15.24 -20.43
N TYR A 622 37.95 -14.05 -20.86
CA TYR A 622 37.09 -13.12 -21.59
C TYR A 622 37.02 -13.51 -23.09
N PRO A 623 35.89 -13.27 -23.78
CA PRO A 623 35.79 -13.55 -25.20
C PRO A 623 36.74 -12.65 -26.02
N ILE A 624 37.56 -13.26 -26.88
CA ILE A 624 38.41 -12.53 -27.84
C ILE A 624 37.58 -12.23 -29.08
N LEU A 625 37.22 -10.95 -29.29
CA LEU A 625 36.58 -10.50 -30.52
C LEU A 625 37.62 -10.45 -31.66
N THR A 626 37.54 -11.41 -32.58
CA THR A 626 38.47 -11.51 -33.74
C THR A 626 37.97 -10.75 -34.98
N ALA A 627 36.71 -10.33 -34.99
CA ALA A 627 36.11 -9.39 -35.94
C ALA A 627 34.83 -8.79 -35.31
N VAL A 628 34.45 -7.58 -35.73
CA VAL A 628 33.22 -6.87 -35.33
C VAL A 628 32.26 -6.83 -36.50
#